data_AF-A0A3D4PF39-F1
#
_entry.id   AF-A0A3D4PF39-F1
#
_cell.length_a   1.000
_cell.length_b   1.000
_cell.length_c   1.000
_cell.angle_alpha   90.00
_cell.angle_beta   90.00
_cell.angle_gamma   90.00
#
_symmetry.space_group_name_H-M   'P 1'
#
loop_
_entity.id
_entity.type
_entity.pdbx_description
1 polymer ?
#
loop_
_entity_poly.entity_id
_entity_poly.type
_entity_poly.pdbx_seq_one_letter_code
_entity_poly.pdbx_strand_id
1 'polypeptide(L)'
;MSKPIPIRRRLIRRLPVVTLLIVVAGLALYNSPGWRHLRAYKKLRLGMSKSQVLVLFDREPVYECKLRESDIWYIRAPDFLAGDFSDVDAPSGSTFTSTTELPNVYDHVQLAFDFEDQLHAFTWIGETNTVESTIGSTPGGHFNVLDDSYFGKQSPDN
;
A
#
# COMPACT_ATOMS: atom_id res chain seq x y z
N MET A 1 -12.56 62.63 -3.63
CA MET A 1 -11.58 61.53 -3.79
C MET A 1 -11.53 60.70 -2.51
N SER A 2 -12.10 59.49 -2.50
CA SER A 2 -12.11 58.61 -1.32
C SER A 2 -10.77 57.90 -1.15
N LYS A 3 -10.09 58.11 -0.01
CA LYS A 3 -8.84 57.40 0.32
C LYS A 3 -9.14 55.91 0.53
N PRO A 4 -8.41 54.98 -0.11
CA PRO A 4 -8.64 53.56 0.09
C PRO A 4 -8.27 53.14 1.51
N ILE A 5 -9.20 52.45 2.18
CA ILE A 5 -9.11 51.99 3.57
C ILE A 5 -7.88 51.06 3.74
N PRO A 6 -6.99 51.31 4.72
CA PRO A 6 -5.71 50.60 4.86
C PRO A 6 -5.85 49.09 5.10
N ILE A 7 -7.01 48.64 5.57
CA ILE A 7 -7.34 47.23 5.84
C ILE A 7 -7.45 46.43 4.54
N ARG A 8 -8.01 47.01 3.46
CA ARG A 8 -8.12 46.33 2.15
C ARG A 8 -6.76 46.04 1.52
N ARG A 9 -5.76 46.91 1.74
CA ARG A 9 -4.39 46.72 1.23
C ARG A 9 -3.64 45.56 1.92
N ARG A 10 -3.92 45.30 3.20
CA ARG A 10 -3.29 44.18 3.95
C ARG A 10 -3.84 42.82 3.54
N LEU A 11 -5.15 42.72 3.28
CA LEU A 11 -5.78 41.49 2.80
C LEU A 11 -5.27 41.05 1.42
N ILE A 12 -5.16 41.99 0.47
CA ILE A 12 -4.68 41.70 -0.89
C ILE A 12 -3.20 41.26 -0.88
N ARG A 13 -2.36 41.79 0.03
CA ARG A 13 -0.96 41.38 0.16
C ARG A 13 -0.75 39.99 0.79
N ARG A 14 -1.70 39.51 1.61
CA ARG A 14 -1.59 38.19 2.26
C ARG A 14 -2.21 37.06 1.45
N LEU A 15 -3.15 37.37 0.56
CA LEU A 15 -3.78 36.40 -0.34
C LEU A 15 -2.75 35.54 -1.12
N PRO A 16 -1.73 36.10 -1.79
CA PRO A 16 -0.76 35.29 -2.53
C PRO A 16 0.10 34.40 -1.63
N VAL A 17 0.39 34.84 -0.39
CA VAL A 17 1.16 34.05 0.58
C VAL A 17 0.35 32.87 1.10
N VAL A 18 -0.93 33.07 1.41
CA VAL A 18 -1.82 31.98 1.85
C VAL A 18 -2.03 30.98 0.72
N THR A 19 -2.29 31.44 -0.51
CA THR A 19 -2.41 30.55 -1.67
C THR A 19 -1.11 29.79 -1.92
N LEU A 20 0.05 30.44 -1.80
CA LEU A 20 1.35 29.77 -1.93
C LEU A 20 1.54 28.70 -0.84
N LEU A 21 1.21 28.98 0.41
CA LEU A 21 1.29 28.00 1.50
C LEU A 21 0.37 26.81 1.27
N ILE A 22 -0.85 27.02 0.76
CA ILE A 22 -1.78 25.94 0.41
C ILE A 22 -1.20 25.08 -0.72
N VAL A 23 -0.65 25.71 -1.77
CA VAL A 23 -0.03 24.99 -2.90
C VAL A 23 1.17 24.19 -2.43
N VAL A 24 2.06 24.79 -1.63
CA VAL A 24 3.25 24.11 -1.09
C VAL A 24 2.87 22.97 -0.15
N ALA A 25 1.90 23.19 0.75
CA ALA A 25 1.39 22.14 1.64
C ALA A 25 0.72 21.00 0.85
N GLY A 26 -0.07 21.32 -0.17
CA GLY A 26 -0.65 20.33 -1.07
C GLY A 26 0.41 19.52 -1.83
N LEU A 27 1.47 20.18 -2.32
CA LEU A 27 2.59 19.52 -2.99
C LEU A 27 3.38 18.63 -2.03
N ALA A 28 3.61 19.09 -0.80
CA ALA A 28 4.30 18.33 0.23
C ALA A 28 3.50 17.08 0.64
N LEU A 29 2.18 17.21 0.84
CA LEU A 29 1.29 16.09 1.13
C LEU A 29 1.23 15.11 -0.04
N TYR A 30 1.14 15.59 -1.28
CA TYR A 30 1.10 14.72 -2.46
C TYR A 30 2.36 13.86 -2.63
N ASN A 31 3.52 14.42 -2.28
CA ASN A 31 4.80 13.74 -2.32
C ASN A 31 5.15 13.02 -1.00
N SER A 32 4.29 13.10 0.01
CA SER A 32 4.50 12.38 1.26
C SER A 32 4.57 10.87 1.00
N PRO A 33 5.46 10.15 1.70
CA PRO A 33 5.62 8.71 1.51
C PRO A 33 4.29 7.94 1.64
N GLY A 34 3.48 8.24 2.66
CA GLY A 34 2.18 7.58 2.86
C GLY A 34 1.21 7.81 1.70
N TRP A 35 1.15 9.04 1.16
CA TRP A 35 0.28 9.33 0.01
C TRP A 35 0.77 8.67 -1.29
N ARG A 36 2.09 8.53 -1.47
CA ARG A 36 2.66 7.75 -2.58
C ARG A 36 2.29 6.26 -2.43
N HIS A 37 2.40 5.70 -1.23
CA HIS A 37 2.05 4.32 -0.94
C HIS A 37 0.57 4.01 -1.16
N LEU A 38 -0.33 4.87 -0.66
CA LEU A 38 -1.78 4.75 -0.91
C LEU A 38 -2.11 4.82 -2.42
N ARG A 39 -1.40 5.67 -3.18
CA ARG A 39 -1.59 5.76 -4.64
C ARG A 39 -1.04 4.53 -5.36
N ALA A 40 0.08 3.97 -4.90
CA ALA A 40 0.61 2.70 -5.41
C ALA A 40 -0.41 1.58 -5.16
N TYR A 41 -0.90 1.45 -3.93
CA TYR A 41 -1.95 0.49 -3.58
C TYR A 41 -3.19 0.60 -4.47
N LYS A 42 -3.75 1.80 -4.65
CA LYS A 42 -4.94 2.02 -5.52
C LYS A 42 -4.72 1.69 -7.00
N LYS A 43 -3.46 1.61 -7.44
CA LYS A 43 -3.07 1.26 -8.80
C LYS A 43 -2.76 -0.22 -8.98
N LEU A 44 -2.69 -1.01 -7.90
CA LEU A 44 -2.52 -2.47 -8.00
C LEU A 44 -3.63 -3.07 -8.86
N ARG A 45 -3.23 -3.98 -9.74
CA ARG A 45 -4.14 -4.79 -10.56
C ARG A 45 -3.66 -6.22 -10.52
N LEU A 46 -4.62 -7.14 -10.50
CA LEU A 46 -4.36 -8.56 -10.64
C LEU A 46 -3.72 -8.84 -12.01
N GLY A 47 -2.82 -9.82 -12.08
CA GLY A 47 -2.00 -10.10 -13.25
C GLY A 47 -0.80 -9.16 -13.44
N MET A 48 -0.46 -8.34 -12.44
CA MET A 48 0.79 -7.56 -12.47
C MET A 48 1.98 -8.45 -12.10
N SER A 49 3.09 -8.32 -12.82
CA SER A 49 4.32 -9.03 -12.47
C SER A 49 4.97 -8.46 -11.21
N LYS A 50 5.78 -9.27 -10.53
CA LYS A 50 6.65 -8.81 -9.43
C LYS A 50 7.44 -7.53 -9.77
N SER A 51 8.01 -7.45 -10.98
CA SER A 51 8.75 -6.26 -11.43
C SER A 51 7.88 -5.01 -11.59
N GLN A 52 6.64 -5.15 -12.07
CA GLN A 52 5.69 -4.04 -12.14
C GLN A 52 5.29 -3.54 -10.76
N VAL A 53 5.09 -4.45 -9.81
CA VAL A 53 4.81 -4.12 -8.41
C VAL A 53 5.97 -3.35 -7.77
N LEU A 54 7.22 -3.81 -7.96
CA LEU A 54 8.41 -3.12 -7.44
C LEU A 54 8.52 -1.70 -7.98
N VAL A 55 8.30 -1.51 -9.29
CA VAL A 55 8.28 -0.18 -9.91
C VAL A 55 7.14 0.69 -9.36
N LEU A 56 6.00 0.08 -9.05
CA LEU A 56 4.82 0.80 -8.55
C LEU A 56 5.02 1.33 -7.13
N PHE A 57 5.57 0.50 -6.25
CA PHE A 57 5.84 0.86 -4.86
C PHE A 57 7.17 1.59 -4.68
N ASP A 58 8.07 1.52 -5.66
CA ASP A 58 9.43 2.12 -5.61
C ASP A 58 10.19 1.63 -4.37
N ARG A 59 9.98 0.35 -4.01
CA ARG A 59 10.52 -0.29 -2.81
C ARG A 59 10.49 -1.82 -2.91
N GLU A 60 11.47 -2.45 -2.29
CA GLU A 60 11.50 -3.89 -2.07
C GLU A 60 10.56 -4.32 -0.94
N PRO A 61 10.04 -5.56 -0.96
CA PRO A 61 9.30 -6.11 0.18
C PRO A 61 10.18 -6.18 1.41
N VAL A 62 9.60 -5.89 2.57
CA VAL A 62 10.29 -6.05 3.86
C VAL A 62 10.37 -7.52 4.23
N TYR A 63 9.32 -8.28 3.88
CA TYR A 63 9.19 -9.70 4.15
C TYR A 63 8.71 -10.45 2.92
N GLU A 64 9.30 -11.62 2.73
CA GLU A 64 8.89 -12.59 1.72
C GLU A 64 8.70 -13.94 2.41
N CYS A 65 7.57 -14.59 2.13
CA CYS A 65 7.32 -15.94 2.58
C CYS A 65 6.57 -16.72 1.50
N LYS A 66 6.54 -18.04 1.62
CA LYS A 66 5.70 -18.88 0.76
C LYS A 66 4.51 -19.34 1.56
N LEU A 67 3.31 -19.14 1.03
CA LEU A 67 2.11 -19.82 1.50
C LEU A 67 1.66 -20.77 0.39
N ARG A 68 1.84 -22.08 0.63
CA ARG A 68 1.55 -23.13 -0.38
C ARG A 68 2.37 -22.90 -1.66
N GLU A 69 1.71 -22.82 -2.81
CA GLU A 69 2.33 -22.54 -4.12
C GLU A 69 2.57 -21.05 -4.38
N SER A 70 2.08 -20.17 -3.49
CA SER A 70 2.13 -18.72 -3.69
C SER A 70 3.30 -18.07 -2.96
N ASP A 71 3.92 -17.11 -3.62
CA ASP A 71 4.90 -16.22 -3.01
C ASP A 71 4.17 -15.02 -2.42
N ILE A 72 4.33 -14.78 -1.12
CA ILE A 72 3.68 -13.72 -0.37
C ILE A 72 4.69 -12.64 -0.02
N TRP A 73 4.42 -11.42 -0.45
CA TRP A 73 5.23 -10.24 -0.17
C TRP A 73 4.51 -9.30 0.78
N TYR A 74 5.29 -8.67 1.66
CA TYR A 74 4.82 -7.62 2.56
C TYR A 74 5.57 -6.32 2.28
N ILE A 75 4.84 -5.31 1.82
CA ILE A 75 5.41 -3.97 1.59
C ILE A 75 4.89 -3.06 2.70
N ARG A 76 5.78 -2.67 3.61
CA ARG A 76 5.46 -1.76 4.72
C ARG A 76 5.10 -0.37 4.21
N ALA A 77 3.97 0.16 4.66
CA ALA A 77 3.62 1.55 4.46
C ALA A 77 4.68 2.44 5.13
N PRO A 78 5.18 3.48 4.44
CA PRO A 78 6.15 4.38 5.04
C PRO A 78 5.44 5.28 6.04
N ASP A 79 5.50 4.91 7.31
CA ASP A 79 4.98 5.73 8.39
C ASP A 79 6.10 6.55 9.05
N PHE A 80 5.80 7.81 9.35
CA PHE A 80 6.62 8.72 10.14
C PHE A 80 6.23 8.68 11.63
N LEU A 81 5.05 8.14 11.97
CA LEU A 81 4.46 8.17 13.31
C LEU A 81 4.13 6.78 13.89
N ALA A 82 4.28 5.68 13.15
CA ALA A 82 4.11 4.33 13.70
C ALA A 82 5.20 4.09 14.74
N GLY A 83 4.88 4.39 15.99
CA GLY A 83 5.59 3.84 17.14
C GLY A 83 5.48 2.33 17.05
N ASP A 84 6.62 1.66 17.29
CA ASP A 84 6.80 0.21 17.22
C ASP A 84 5.64 -0.55 17.88
N PHE A 85 4.64 -0.93 17.09
CA PHE A 85 3.64 -1.89 17.50
C PHE A 85 4.32 -3.25 17.47
N SER A 86 4.93 -3.61 18.60
CA SER A 86 5.55 -4.90 18.91
C SER A 86 6.04 -5.62 17.65
N ASP A 87 7.21 -5.19 17.16
CA ASP A 87 7.92 -5.84 16.07
C ASP A 87 7.81 -7.36 16.25
N VAL A 88 7.03 -8.01 15.38
CA VAL A 88 7.41 -9.36 15.01
C VAL A 88 8.75 -9.14 14.31
N ASP A 89 9.82 -9.36 15.06
CA ASP A 89 11.23 -9.30 14.65
C ASP A 89 11.44 -10.36 13.56
N ALA A 90 10.86 -10.12 12.39
CA ALA A 90 11.19 -10.82 11.18
C ALA A 90 12.44 -10.11 10.66
N PRO A 91 13.58 -10.81 10.52
CA PRO A 91 14.80 -10.21 10.00
C PRO A 91 14.53 -9.68 8.59
N SER A 92 14.87 -8.42 8.33
CA SER A 92 14.81 -7.83 6.99
C SER A 92 15.57 -8.72 6.00
N GLY A 93 14.93 -9.13 4.90
CA GLY A 93 15.55 -10.00 3.89
C GLY A 93 15.57 -11.49 4.23
N SER A 94 14.87 -11.93 5.30
CA SER A 94 14.67 -13.35 5.56
C SER A 94 13.48 -13.90 4.76
N THR A 95 13.75 -14.89 3.92
CA THR A 95 12.73 -15.74 3.29
C THR A 95 12.30 -16.79 4.32
N PHE A 96 11.31 -16.48 5.16
CA PHE A 96 10.75 -17.48 6.07
C PHE A 96 9.77 -18.38 5.30
N THR A 97 10.06 -19.68 5.27
CA THR A 97 9.14 -20.66 4.69
C THR A 97 8.08 -21.02 5.73
N SER A 98 7.05 -20.17 5.91
CA SER A 98 5.94 -20.47 6.83
C SER A 98 4.90 -21.33 6.13
N THR A 99 4.94 -22.64 6.36
CA THR A 99 4.12 -23.64 5.66
C THR A 99 2.66 -23.71 6.14
N THR A 100 2.22 -22.91 7.11
CA THR A 100 0.86 -23.04 7.70
C THR A 100 0.16 -21.74 8.07
N GLU A 101 0.85 -20.74 8.61
CA GLU A 101 0.22 -19.47 9.03
C GLU A 101 1.03 -18.26 8.56
N LEU A 102 0.34 -17.28 8.00
CA LEU A 102 0.94 -16.01 7.61
C LEU A 102 1.02 -15.07 8.83
N PRO A 103 2.15 -14.36 9.04
CA PRO A 103 2.28 -13.44 10.15
C PRO A 103 1.28 -12.28 10.00
N ASN A 104 0.56 -11.99 11.08
CA ASN A 104 -0.33 -10.83 11.10
C ASN A 104 0.51 -9.57 11.38
N VAL A 105 0.84 -8.83 10.31
CA VAL A 105 1.67 -7.63 10.40
C VAL A 105 0.84 -6.41 9.98
N TYR A 106 0.55 -5.52 10.93
CA TYR A 106 -0.17 -4.27 10.67
C TYR A 106 0.63 -3.32 9.77
N ASP A 107 -0.06 -2.42 9.06
CA ASP A 107 0.51 -1.40 8.18
C ASP A 107 1.31 -1.94 6.97
N HIS A 108 1.04 -3.18 6.57
CA HIS A 108 1.64 -3.79 5.39
C HIS A 108 0.60 -4.01 4.29
N VAL A 109 1.00 -3.71 3.07
CA VAL A 109 0.34 -4.26 1.89
C VAL A 109 0.84 -5.68 1.70
N GLN A 110 -0.08 -6.64 1.80
CA GLN A 110 0.15 -8.05 1.57
C GLN A 110 -0.18 -8.37 0.11
N LEU A 111 0.74 -9.02 -0.59
CA LEU A 111 0.64 -9.35 -2.02
C LEU A 111 0.90 -10.83 -2.21
N ALA A 112 0.05 -11.53 -2.95
CA ALA A 112 0.23 -12.93 -3.30
C ALA A 112 0.51 -13.07 -4.80
N PHE A 113 1.61 -13.73 -5.12
CA PHE A 113 2.03 -14.05 -6.49
C PHE A 113 1.85 -15.55 -6.75
N ASP A 114 1.39 -15.88 -7.94
CA ASP A 114 1.29 -17.27 -8.40
C ASP A 114 2.65 -17.81 -8.90
N PHE A 115 2.65 -19.03 -9.43
CA PHE A 115 3.84 -19.67 -9.97
C PHE A 115 4.37 -19.01 -11.26
N GLU A 116 3.59 -18.14 -11.90
CA GLU A 116 3.98 -17.33 -13.07
C GLU A 116 4.49 -15.93 -12.67
N ASP A 117 4.73 -15.73 -11.36
CA ASP A 117 5.13 -14.46 -10.76
C ASP A 117 4.12 -13.32 -11.00
N GLN A 118 2.84 -13.65 -11.17
CA GLN A 118 1.75 -12.70 -11.34
C GLN A 118 0.94 -12.50 -10.06
N LEU A 119 0.59 -11.25 -9.78
CA LEU A 119 -0.21 -10.88 -8.62
C LEU A 119 -1.64 -11.42 -8.75
N HIS A 120 -2.04 -12.36 -7.89
CA HIS A 120 -3.39 -12.95 -7.92
C HIS A 120 -4.23 -12.62 -6.67
N ALA A 121 -3.62 -12.09 -5.62
CA ALA A 121 -4.36 -11.48 -4.51
C ALA A 121 -3.58 -10.35 -3.83
N PHE A 122 -4.29 -9.37 -3.26
CA PHE A 122 -3.70 -8.32 -2.43
C PHE A 122 -4.66 -7.76 -1.38
N THR A 123 -4.10 -7.23 -0.31
CA THR A 123 -4.84 -6.48 0.72
C THR A 123 -3.89 -5.51 1.44
N TRP A 124 -4.43 -4.50 2.10
CA TRP A 124 -3.67 -3.66 3.03
C TRP A 124 -4.14 -3.93 4.46
N ILE A 125 -3.31 -4.66 5.21
CA ILE A 125 -3.61 -5.12 6.56
C ILE A 125 -3.77 -3.90 7.48
N GLY A 126 -4.91 -3.82 8.17
CA GLY A 126 -5.25 -2.72 9.09
C GLY A 126 -5.91 -1.51 8.44
N GLU A 127 -5.82 -1.36 7.12
CA GLU A 127 -6.36 -0.20 6.39
C GLU A 127 -7.55 -0.58 5.50
N THR A 128 -7.47 -1.73 4.84
CA THR A 128 -8.58 -2.27 4.04
C THR A 128 -9.17 -3.49 4.72
N ASN A 129 -10.50 -3.50 4.80
CA ASN A 129 -11.27 -4.65 5.30
C ASN A 129 -11.71 -5.58 4.16
N THR A 130 -10.96 -5.58 3.05
CA THR A 130 -11.19 -6.46 1.91
C THR A 130 -9.89 -7.04 1.39
N VAL A 131 -9.97 -8.27 0.91
CA VAL A 131 -8.93 -8.96 0.15
C VAL A 131 -9.41 -9.03 -1.30
N GLU A 132 -8.66 -8.39 -2.19
CA GLU A 132 -8.91 -8.45 -3.62
C GLU A 132 -8.18 -9.65 -4.21
N SER A 133 -8.87 -10.48 -4.99
CA SER A 133 -8.30 -11.66 -5.65
C SER A 133 -8.87 -11.86 -7.05
N THR A 134 -8.26 -12.74 -7.84
CA THR A 134 -8.76 -13.10 -9.19
C THR A 134 -10.15 -13.72 -9.19
N ILE A 135 -10.60 -14.28 -8.06
CA ILE A 135 -11.95 -14.83 -7.89
C ILE A 135 -12.96 -13.74 -7.48
N GLY A 136 -12.51 -12.70 -6.77
CA GLY A 136 -13.35 -11.60 -6.32
C GLY A 136 -12.82 -10.90 -5.06
N SER A 137 -13.62 -9.97 -4.55
CA SER A 137 -13.35 -9.22 -3.31
C SER A 137 -14.00 -9.91 -2.12
N THR A 138 -13.19 -10.31 -1.15
CA THR A 138 -13.61 -11.04 0.05
C THR A 138 -13.46 -10.14 1.29
N PRO A 139 -14.48 -10.01 2.16
CA PRO A 139 -14.34 -9.27 3.42
C PRO A 139 -13.27 -9.88 4.32
N GLY A 140 -12.34 -9.04 4.79
CA GLY A 140 -11.22 -9.43 5.64
C GLY A 140 -9.98 -8.59 5.36
N GLY A 141 -9.10 -8.47 6.35
CA GLY A 141 -7.87 -7.68 6.23
C GLY A 141 -6.60 -8.52 6.12
N HIS A 142 -6.72 -9.83 5.87
CA HIS A 142 -5.59 -10.76 5.89
C HIS A 142 -5.86 -11.98 5.03
N PHE A 143 -4.86 -12.52 4.33
CA PHE A 143 -5.00 -13.70 3.46
C PHE A 143 -5.46 -14.98 4.14
N ASN A 144 -5.41 -15.07 5.47
CA ASN A 144 -5.99 -16.20 6.22
C ASN A 144 -7.51 -16.34 6.03
N VAL A 145 -8.20 -15.31 5.50
CA VAL A 145 -9.63 -15.41 5.16
C VAL A 145 -9.89 -16.11 3.83
N LEU A 146 -8.86 -16.30 3.00
CA LEU A 146 -9.00 -16.95 1.71
C LEU A 146 -8.88 -18.47 1.88
N ASP A 147 -9.84 -19.20 1.33
CA ASP A 147 -9.80 -20.66 1.26
C ASP A 147 -8.66 -21.15 0.34
N ASP A 148 -8.28 -22.41 0.48
CA ASP A 148 -7.22 -23.07 -0.30
C ASP A 148 -7.41 -22.95 -1.81
N SER A 149 -8.66 -22.90 -2.26
CA SER A 149 -9.03 -22.72 -3.67
C SER A 149 -8.57 -21.40 -4.27
N TYR A 150 -8.27 -20.38 -3.46
CA TYR A 150 -7.77 -19.07 -3.94
C TYR A 150 -6.28 -19.08 -4.26
N PHE A 151 -5.54 -20.04 -3.69
CA PHE A 151 -4.10 -20.22 -3.91
C PHE A 151 -3.81 -21.40 -4.85
N GLY A 152 -4.85 -22.16 -5.22
CA GLY A 152 -4.77 -23.23 -6.21
C GLY A 152 -4.91 -22.68 -7.63
N LYS A 153 -4.10 -23.22 -8.55
CA LYS A 153 -4.02 -22.83 -9.96
C LYS A 153 -5.37 -22.44 -10.56
N GLN A 154 -5.50 -21.18 -10.95
CA GLN A 154 -6.41 -20.81 -12.03
C GLN A 154 -5.68 -21.07 -13.34
N SER A 155 -5.86 -22.28 -13.89
CA SER A 155 -5.63 -22.47 -15.31
C SER A 155 -6.57 -21.51 -16.05
N PRO A 156 -6.10 -20.74 -17.03
CA PRO A 156 -7.03 -20.03 -17.90
C PRO A 156 -7.91 -21.09 -18.56
N ASP A 157 -9.22 -21.00 -18.34
CA ASP A 157 -10.18 -21.79 -19.11
C ASP A 157 -9.94 -21.47 -20.60
N ASN A 158 -9.69 -22.54 -21.38
CA ASN A 158 -9.41 -22.51 -22.82
C ASN A 158 -10.48 -21.75 -23.62
#